data_AF-A0A526RR77-F1
#
_entry.id   AF-A0A526RR77-F1
#
_cell.length_a   1.000
_cell.length_b   1.000
_cell.length_c   1.000
_cell.angle_alpha   90.00
_cell.angle_beta   90.00
_cell.angle_gamma   90.00
#
_symmetry.space_group_name_H-M   'P 1'
#
loop_
_entity.id
_entity.type
_entity.pdbx_description
1 polymer ?
#
loop_
_entity_poly.entity_id
_entity_poly.type
_entity_poly.pdbx_seq_one_letter_code
_entity_poly.pdbx_strand_id
1 'polypeptide(L)'
;VEVGVASAVRKRPALVQTTFKVTKVSGYWNKTMTLYGTKFGDTVAKPLMTITYAYNNYGDPKGYGTSIVSTINGSTTTKVQQQVCTTSTVKNFSSLPSGAITQTSGSKKYVTTCADTFYPSNGAGAVIDVSQMDNLYLQMDVPSGSPKVLKSNDPTTSNRLYIGTSTTTMPEVATGQTVDIFTAVPCGQPGYQAWEDGGNPVPADVSNADFFYTVQGKCDFNQRPSNTVLTQ
;
A
#
# COMPACT_ATOMS: atom_id res chain seq x y z
N VAL A 1 -55.72 8.00 6.70
CA VAL A 1 -54.65 8.32 7.68
C VAL A 1 -53.43 8.69 6.88
N GLU A 2 -52.99 9.93 6.99
CA GLU A 2 -51.75 10.40 6.35
C GLU A 2 -50.60 10.10 7.31
N VAL A 3 -49.64 9.27 6.86
CA VAL A 3 -48.46 8.93 7.65
C VAL A 3 -47.31 9.79 7.14
N GLY A 4 -47.04 10.89 7.82
CA GLY A 4 -45.86 11.71 7.58
C GLY A 4 -44.64 11.04 8.19
N VAL A 5 -43.72 10.54 7.37
CA VAL A 5 -42.43 9.99 7.81
C VAL A 5 -41.35 11.04 7.59
N ALA A 6 -40.80 11.59 8.68
CA ALA A 6 -39.58 12.40 8.59
C ALA A 6 -38.40 11.47 8.30
N SER A 7 -37.91 11.47 7.05
CA SER A 7 -36.67 10.78 6.69
C SER A 7 -35.54 11.79 6.54
N ALA A 8 -34.41 11.53 7.20
CA ALA A 8 -33.19 12.32 7.06
C ALA A 8 -32.06 11.39 6.65
N VAL A 9 -31.47 11.63 5.48
CA VAL A 9 -30.32 10.86 4.98
C VAL A 9 -29.06 11.62 5.34
N ARG A 10 -28.34 11.17 6.37
CA ARG A 10 -27.02 11.71 6.71
C ARG A 10 -25.92 10.83 6.10
N LYS A 11 -25.46 11.21 4.91
CA LYS A 11 -24.32 10.56 4.28
C LYS A 11 -23.03 10.97 4.98
N ARG A 12 -22.27 10.01 5.51
CA ARG A 12 -20.92 10.30 6.02
C ARG A 12 -19.99 10.59 4.84
N PRO A 13 -19.11 11.60 4.91
CA PRO A 13 -18.04 11.75 3.93
C PRO A 13 -17.28 10.43 3.80
N ALA A 14 -16.94 10.08 2.58
CA ALA A 14 -16.23 8.86 2.25
C ALA A 14 -14.98 9.22 1.45
N LEU A 15 -14.01 8.31 1.41
CA LEU A 15 -12.82 8.45 0.60
C LEU A 15 -13.24 8.64 -0.88
N VAL A 16 -12.86 9.77 -1.46
CA VAL A 16 -13.08 10.07 -2.88
C VAL A 16 -11.79 10.06 -3.67
N GLN A 17 -10.66 10.22 -2.98
CA GLN A 17 -9.34 10.14 -3.57
C GLN A 17 -8.36 9.64 -2.53
N THR A 18 -7.36 8.89 -2.98
CA THR A 18 -6.27 8.40 -2.14
C THR A 18 -4.94 8.71 -2.81
N THR A 19 -3.96 9.09 -2.01
CA THR A 19 -2.58 9.32 -2.45
C THR A 19 -1.68 8.29 -1.80
N PHE A 20 -1.05 7.43 -2.61
CA PHE A 20 -0.03 6.47 -2.17
C PHE A 20 1.36 7.02 -2.48
N LYS A 21 2.24 6.99 -1.49
CA LYS A 21 3.65 7.33 -1.66
C LYS A 21 4.51 6.22 -1.07
N VAL A 22 5.24 5.53 -1.94
CA VAL A 22 6.18 4.51 -1.53
C VAL A 22 7.32 5.17 -0.77
N THR A 23 7.73 4.58 0.34
CA THR A 23 8.86 5.09 1.14
C THR A 23 10.00 4.11 1.16
N LYS A 24 9.74 2.81 1.05
CA LYS A 24 10.77 1.77 0.99
C LYS A 24 10.18 0.49 0.40
N VAL A 25 10.93 -0.16 -0.49
CA VAL A 25 10.62 -1.53 -0.91
C VAL A 25 11.86 -2.42 -0.81
N SER A 26 11.69 -3.63 -0.28
CA SER A 26 12.75 -4.63 -0.10
C SER A 26 12.31 -6.04 -0.46
N GLY A 27 13.27 -6.96 -0.41
CA GLY A 27 13.09 -8.41 -0.53
C GLY A 27 13.94 -9.02 -1.64
N TYR A 28 13.99 -10.36 -1.64
CA TYR A 28 14.91 -11.16 -2.46
C TYR A 28 14.34 -11.61 -3.81
N TRP A 29 13.16 -11.12 -4.18
CA TRP A 29 12.52 -11.46 -5.44
C TRP A 29 11.67 -10.30 -5.94
N ASN A 30 11.38 -10.34 -7.23
CA ASN A 30 10.47 -9.42 -7.86
C ASN A 30 9.06 -9.64 -7.34
N LYS A 31 8.31 -8.56 -7.20
CA LYS A 31 6.93 -8.58 -6.70
C LYS A 31 6.17 -7.36 -7.20
N THR A 32 4.85 -7.48 -7.24
CA THR A 32 3.97 -6.40 -7.70
C THR A 32 2.83 -6.22 -6.71
N MET A 33 2.63 -5.01 -6.21
CA MET A 33 1.42 -4.64 -5.48
C MET A 33 0.47 -3.91 -6.43
N THR A 34 -0.81 -4.26 -6.40
CA THR A 34 -1.85 -3.64 -7.22
C THR A 34 -3.00 -3.19 -6.33
N LEU A 35 -3.44 -1.94 -6.49
CA LEU A 35 -4.71 -1.48 -5.96
C LEU A 35 -5.80 -1.77 -6.99
N TYR A 36 -6.78 -2.56 -6.59
CA TYR A 36 -7.95 -2.87 -7.39
C TYR A 36 -9.16 -2.09 -6.89
N GLY A 37 -10.02 -1.70 -7.82
CA GLY A 37 -11.33 -1.11 -7.52
C GLY A 37 -12.44 -1.66 -8.40
N THR A 38 -13.61 -1.82 -7.81
CA THR A 38 -14.85 -2.16 -8.50
C THR A 38 -15.77 -0.95 -8.47
N LYS A 39 -16.24 -0.48 -9.63
CA LYS A 39 -17.15 0.68 -9.71
C LYS A 39 -18.56 0.31 -9.23
N PHE A 40 -19.36 1.33 -8.90
CA PHE A 40 -20.79 1.12 -8.63
C PHE A 40 -21.49 0.43 -9.80
N GLY A 41 -22.23 -0.64 -9.51
CA GLY A 41 -22.95 -1.44 -10.50
C GLY A 41 -22.08 -2.44 -11.28
N ASP A 42 -20.76 -2.35 -11.17
CA ASP A 42 -19.84 -3.33 -11.77
C ASP A 42 -19.63 -4.52 -10.82
N THR A 43 -19.30 -5.68 -11.40
CA THR A 43 -18.92 -6.90 -10.64
C THR A 43 -17.45 -7.26 -10.78
N VAL A 44 -16.74 -6.61 -11.72
CA VAL A 44 -15.35 -6.91 -12.06
C VAL A 44 -14.44 -5.83 -11.53
N ALA A 45 -13.50 -6.22 -10.68
CA ALA A 45 -12.46 -5.32 -10.18
C ALA A 45 -11.45 -5.00 -11.28
N LYS A 46 -11.04 -3.74 -11.38
CA LYS A 46 -10.04 -3.24 -12.33
C LYS A 46 -8.84 -2.65 -11.58
N PRO A 47 -7.62 -2.79 -12.11
CA PRO A 47 -6.44 -2.21 -11.49
C PRO A 47 -6.48 -0.68 -11.63
N LEU A 48 -6.14 0.04 -10.55
CA LEU A 48 -6.10 1.50 -10.48
C LEU A 48 -4.68 2.04 -10.28
N MET A 49 -3.80 1.22 -9.70
CA MET A 49 -2.40 1.54 -9.45
C MET A 49 -1.61 0.24 -9.34
N THR A 50 -0.35 0.26 -9.79
CA THR A 50 0.64 -0.79 -9.54
C THR A 50 1.90 -0.23 -8.90
N ILE A 51 2.52 -1.02 -8.04
CA ILE A 51 3.87 -0.82 -7.51
C ILE A 51 4.66 -2.07 -7.85
N THR A 52 5.54 -1.96 -8.83
CA THR A 52 6.45 -3.06 -9.20
C THR A 52 7.73 -2.91 -8.41
N TYR A 53 8.35 -4.03 -8.06
CA TYR A 53 9.69 -4.09 -7.48
C TYR A 53 10.54 -5.10 -8.23
N ALA A 54 11.71 -4.63 -8.67
CA ALA A 54 12.76 -5.42 -9.28
C ALA A 54 13.94 -5.51 -8.32
N TYR A 55 14.20 -6.71 -7.80
CA TYR A 55 15.34 -6.99 -6.95
C TYR A 55 16.64 -6.90 -7.76
N ASN A 56 17.68 -6.27 -7.20
CA ASN A 56 18.97 -6.11 -7.88
C ASN A 56 19.94 -7.29 -7.70
N ASN A 57 19.50 -8.40 -7.09
CA ASN A 57 20.32 -9.58 -6.78
C ASN A 57 21.47 -9.31 -5.80
N TYR A 58 21.35 -8.30 -4.92
CA TYR A 58 22.37 -7.98 -3.93
C TYR A 58 21.81 -7.52 -2.57
N GLY A 59 22.61 -7.68 -1.51
CA GLY A 59 22.24 -7.32 -0.13
C GLY A 59 21.78 -8.50 0.73
N ASP A 60 21.95 -8.36 2.05
CA ASP A 60 21.66 -9.38 3.07
C ASP A 60 21.61 -8.69 4.46
N PRO A 61 20.64 -8.99 5.37
CA PRO A 61 19.56 -9.98 5.34
C PRO A 61 18.27 -9.50 4.64
N LYS A 62 18.31 -8.36 3.94
CA LYS A 62 17.25 -7.99 2.99
C LYS A 62 17.87 -7.50 1.70
N GLY A 63 17.26 -7.93 0.59
CA GLY A 63 17.53 -7.40 -0.73
C GLY A 63 16.87 -6.04 -0.96
N TYR A 64 17.50 -5.19 -1.77
CA TYR A 64 16.94 -3.92 -2.24
C TYR A 64 17.02 -3.83 -3.75
N GLY A 65 16.34 -2.87 -4.35
CA GLY A 65 16.28 -2.78 -5.80
C GLY A 65 15.54 -1.54 -6.27
N THR A 66 14.87 -1.66 -7.41
CA THR A 66 14.11 -0.56 -8.00
C THR A 66 12.63 -0.81 -7.85
N SER A 67 11.89 0.17 -7.34
CA SER A 67 10.43 0.16 -7.39
C SER A 67 9.89 1.24 -8.32
N ILE A 68 8.81 0.91 -9.02
CA ILE A 68 8.10 1.83 -9.92
C ILE A 68 6.63 1.84 -9.54
N VAL A 69 6.13 3.01 -9.18
CA VAL A 69 4.72 3.28 -8.90
C VAL A 69 4.10 3.86 -10.17
N SER A 70 2.98 3.28 -10.60
CA SER A 70 2.20 3.77 -11.73
C SER A 70 0.72 3.83 -11.40
N THR A 71 0.03 4.88 -11.87
CA THR A 71 -1.43 4.93 -11.90
C THR A 71 -1.95 4.31 -13.19
N ILE A 72 -3.17 3.79 -13.15
CA ILE A 72 -3.83 3.13 -14.28
C ILE A 72 -5.18 3.81 -14.53
N ASN A 73 -5.40 4.26 -15.76
CA ASN A 73 -6.67 4.80 -16.22
C ASN A 73 -7.04 4.15 -17.57
N GLY A 74 -7.98 3.20 -17.53
CA GLY A 74 -8.28 2.36 -18.69
C GLY A 74 -7.06 1.53 -19.09
N SER A 75 -6.63 1.63 -20.34
CA SER A 75 -5.42 0.97 -20.85
C SER A 75 -4.14 1.77 -20.64
N THR A 76 -4.24 2.99 -20.10
CA THR A 76 -3.09 3.88 -19.92
C THR A 76 -2.44 3.66 -18.57
N THR A 77 -1.15 3.37 -18.57
CA THR A 77 -0.32 3.28 -17.35
C THR A 77 0.64 4.45 -17.31
N THR A 78 0.59 5.23 -16.23
CA THR A 78 1.42 6.42 -16.05
C THR A 78 2.32 6.24 -14.84
N LYS A 79 3.63 6.24 -15.07
CA LYS A 79 4.62 6.25 -13.99
C LYS A 79 4.55 7.57 -13.22
N VAL A 80 4.48 7.49 -11.90
CA VAL A 80 4.31 8.66 -11.00
C VAL A 80 5.38 8.74 -9.91
N GLN A 81 6.02 7.62 -9.59
CA GLN A 81 7.16 7.57 -8.68
C GLN A 81 8.11 6.43 -9.08
N GLN A 82 9.41 6.64 -8.89
CA GLN A 82 10.44 5.59 -8.91
C GLN A 82 11.28 5.71 -7.65
N GLN A 83 11.61 4.59 -7.02
CA GLN A 83 12.64 4.51 -6.01
C GLN A 83 13.74 3.59 -6.49
N VAL A 84 14.99 4.06 -6.49
CA VAL A 84 16.16 3.23 -6.81
C VAL A 84 16.99 3.08 -5.56
N CYS A 85 17.13 1.85 -5.08
CA CYS A 85 18.00 1.52 -3.96
C CYS A 85 19.26 0.80 -4.45
N THR A 86 20.41 1.26 -3.97
CA THR A 86 21.72 0.67 -4.26
C THR A 86 22.36 0.18 -2.97
N THR A 87 22.80 -1.07 -2.96
CA THR A 87 23.44 -1.71 -1.80
C THR A 87 24.91 -1.94 -2.07
N SER A 88 25.76 -1.68 -1.08
CA SER A 88 27.21 -1.91 -1.14
C SER A 88 27.71 -2.49 0.19
N THR A 89 28.89 -3.14 0.18
CA THR A 89 29.55 -3.59 1.41
C THR A 89 30.57 -2.58 1.89
N VAL A 90 30.61 -2.35 3.21
CA VAL A 90 31.53 -1.43 3.87
C VAL A 90 32.32 -2.14 4.96
N LYS A 91 33.48 -1.57 5.36
CA LYS A 91 34.25 -2.10 6.49
C LYS A 91 33.60 -1.80 7.85
N ASN A 92 32.96 -0.64 7.96
CA ASN A 92 32.27 -0.17 9.15
C ASN A 92 31.17 0.84 8.74
N PHE A 93 30.34 1.26 9.70
CA PHE A 93 29.24 2.20 9.46
C PHE A 93 29.61 3.66 9.80
N SER A 94 30.87 4.06 9.64
CA SER A 94 31.27 5.45 9.86
C SER A 94 30.94 6.32 8.65
N SER A 95 30.47 7.55 8.88
CA SER A 95 30.26 8.58 7.84
C SER A 95 29.33 8.16 6.69
N LEU A 96 28.19 7.58 7.04
CA LEU A 96 27.20 7.16 6.03
C LEU A 96 26.34 8.33 5.55
N PRO A 97 25.83 8.27 4.30
CA PRO A 97 24.82 9.21 3.82
C PRO A 97 23.59 9.23 4.74
N SER A 98 22.95 10.40 4.86
CA SER A 98 21.71 10.51 5.62
C SER A 98 20.62 9.59 5.05
N GLY A 99 19.88 8.91 5.93
CA GLY A 99 18.86 7.94 5.54
C GLY A 99 19.41 6.62 5.00
N ALA A 100 20.73 6.39 5.06
CA ALA A 100 21.31 5.10 4.71
C ALA A 100 20.78 3.98 5.63
N ILE A 101 20.42 2.86 5.01
CA ILE A 101 19.98 1.66 5.71
C ILE A 101 21.21 0.80 5.96
N THR A 102 21.43 0.41 7.22
CA THR A 102 22.56 -0.43 7.61
C THR A 102 22.09 -1.84 7.96
N GLN A 103 22.85 -2.82 7.50
CA GLN A 103 22.55 -4.24 7.69
C GLN A 103 23.83 -5.01 7.96
N THR A 104 23.76 -5.99 8.86
CA THR A 104 24.90 -6.89 9.14
C THR A 104 24.45 -8.32 8.90
N SER A 105 25.25 -9.09 8.16
CA SER A 105 25.07 -10.53 8.01
C SER A 105 26.43 -11.22 8.16
N GLY A 106 26.55 -12.04 9.20
CA GLY A 106 27.83 -12.56 9.65
C GLY A 106 28.82 -11.42 9.93
N SER A 107 29.98 -11.46 9.27
CA SER A 107 31.01 -10.41 9.35
C SER A 107 30.85 -9.28 8.32
N LYS A 108 29.93 -9.42 7.36
CA LYS A 108 29.71 -8.42 6.30
C LYS A 108 28.76 -7.34 6.78
N LYS A 109 29.11 -6.09 6.44
CA LYS A 109 28.31 -4.90 6.70
C LYS A 109 27.84 -4.32 5.36
N TYR A 110 26.54 -4.19 5.20
CA TYR A 110 25.89 -3.65 4.01
C TYR A 110 25.31 -2.27 4.31
N VAL A 111 25.46 -1.38 3.35
CA VAL A 111 24.88 -0.04 3.36
C VAL A 111 24.05 0.11 2.10
N THR A 112 22.80 0.48 2.28
CA THR A 112 21.86 0.76 1.18
C THR A 112 21.45 2.22 1.21
N THR A 113 21.51 2.89 0.06
CA THR A 113 20.93 4.22 -0.15
C THR A 113 19.80 4.12 -1.16
N CYS A 114 18.74 4.89 -0.96
CA CYS A 114 17.57 4.92 -1.84
C CYS A 114 17.33 6.35 -2.32
N ALA A 115 17.02 6.51 -3.60
CA ALA A 115 16.67 7.78 -4.20
C ALA A 115 15.28 7.71 -4.84
N ASP A 116 14.39 8.61 -4.41
CA ASP A 116 13.06 8.78 -4.99
C ASP A 116 13.08 9.81 -6.13
N THR A 117 12.37 9.51 -7.21
CA THR A 117 12.09 10.42 -8.32
C THR A 117 10.59 10.44 -8.59
N PHE A 118 9.97 11.61 -8.54
CA PHE A 118 8.55 11.79 -8.81
C PHE A 118 8.31 12.25 -10.26
N TYR A 119 7.16 11.87 -10.80
CA TYR A 119 6.74 12.21 -12.14
C TYR A 119 5.30 12.74 -12.11
N PRO A 120 5.09 14.06 -12.26
CA PRO A 120 6.09 15.13 -12.38
C PRO A 120 6.93 15.30 -11.11
N SER A 121 8.04 16.05 -11.19
CA SER A 121 9.02 16.19 -10.10
C SER A 121 8.45 16.75 -8.79
N ASN A 122 7.34 17.51 -8.86
CA ASN A 122 6.59 18.03 -7.72
C ASN A 122 5.39 17.15 -7.31
N GLY A 123 5.30 15.93 -7.83
CA GLY A 123 4.22 14.99 -7.55
C GLY A 123 4.21 14.51 -6.09
N ALA A 124 3.02 14.25 -5.56
CA ALA A 124 2.82 13.76 -4.20
C ALA A 124 2.91 12.22 -4.06
N GLY A 125 3.11 11.51 -5.18
CA GLY A 125 2.95 10.06 -5.29
C GLY A 125 1.85 9.69 -6.28
N ALA A 126 1.30 8.49 -6.17
CA ALA A 126 0.16 8.05 -6.96
C ALA A 126 -1.13 8.60 -6.36
N VAL A 127 -1.78 9.52 -7.08
CA VAL A 127 -3.09 10.06 -6.72
C VAL A 127 -4.16 9.31 -7.52
N ILE A 128 -5.09 8.65 -6.83
CA ILE A 128 -6.12 7.80 -7.42
C ILE A 128 -7.51 8.33 -7.03
N ASP A 129 -8.32 8.63 -8.04
CA ASP A 129 -9.74 8.92 -7.86
C ASP A 129 -10.50 7.61 -7.58
N VAL A 130 -11.14 7.55 -6.42
CA VAL A 130 -11.94 6.41 -5.96
C VAL A 130 -13.40 6.82 -5.69
N SER A 131 -13.81 8.01 -6.12
CA SER A 131 -15.16 8.57 -5.89
C SER A 131 -16.30 7.73 -6.47
N GLN A 132 -15.97 6.90 -7.47
CA GLN A 132 -16.88 6.00 -8.19
C GLN A 132 -16.71 4.53 -7.78
N MET A 133 -15.84 4.23 -6.83
CA MET A 133 -15.54 2.85 -6.42
C MET A 133 -16.48 2.43 -5.30
N ASP A 134 -17.05 1.24 -5.45
CA ASP A 134 -17.81 0.57 -4.41
C ASP A 134 -16.92 -0.28 -3.51
N ASN A 135 -15.91 -0.93 -4.10
CA ASN A 135 -14.98 -1.78 -3.36
C ASN A 135 -13.54 -1.44 -3.76
N LEU A 136 -12.63 -1.52 -2.78
CA LEU A 136 -11.19 -1.35 -2.96
C LEU A 136 -10.46 -2.44 -2.19
N TYR A 137 -9.43 -3.01 -2.81
CA TYR A 137 -8.51 -3.91 -2.11
C TYR A 137 -7.11 -3.83 -2.71
N LEU A 138 -6.12 -4.13 -1.89
CA LEU A 138 -4.75 -4.32 -2.34
C LEU A 138 -4.52 -5.80 -2.60
N GLN A 139 -3.77 -6.10 -3.66
CA GLN A 139 -3.24 -7.43 -3.96
C GLN A 139 -1.73 -7.34 -4.10
N MET A 140 -0.99 -8.29 -3.54
CA MET A 140 0.43 -8.45 -3.81
C MET A 140 0.67 -9.79 -4.51
N ASP A 141 1.26 -9.72 -5.69
CA ASP A 141 1.73 -10.86 -6.46
C ASP A 141 3.23 -11.07 -6.19
N VAL A 142 3.54 -12.23 -5.62
CA VAL A 142 4.87 -12.63 -5.15
C VAL A 142 5.21 -13.96 -5.81
N PRO A 143 5.70 -13.99 -7.06
CA PRO A 143 5.84 -15.24 -7.84
C PRO A 143 6.69 -16.32 -7.15
N SER A 144 7.68 -15.90 -6.36
CA SER A 144 8.58 -16.77 -5.60
C SER A 144 8.18 -16.95 -4.12
N GLY A 145 7.08 -16.32 -3.68
CA GLY A 145 6.60 -16.34 -2.31
C GLY A 145 5.65 -17.51 -2.02
N SER A 146 5.36 -17.70 -0.74
CA SER A 146 4.36 -18.64 -0.24
C SER A 146 3.59 -17.97 0.91
N PRO A 147 2.40 -17.39 0.65
CA PRO A 147 1.58 -17.51 -0.56
C PRO A 147 2.10 -16.66 -1.74
N LYS A 148 1.72 -17.06 -2.97
CA LYS A 148 2.06 -16.31 -4.19
C LYS A 148 1.20 -15.06 -4.42
N VAL A 149 0.01 -15.04 -3.83
CA VAL A 149 -0.94 -13.95 -3.95
C VAL A 149 -1.43 -13.64 -2.55
N LEU A 150 -1.33 -12.37 -2.16
CA LEU A 150 -1.87 -11.83 -0.93
C LEU A 150 -2.93 -10.81 -1.27
N LYS A 151 -4.00 -10.73 -0.47
CA LYS A 151 -5.06 -9.73 -0.67
C LYS A 151 -5.50 -9.13 0.67
N SER A 152 -5.71 -7.82 0.69
CA SER A 152 -6.19 -7.15 1.89
C SER A 152 -7.63 -7.54 2.26
N ASN A 153 -8.43 -7.97 1.28
CA ASN A 153 -9.81 -8.42 1.45
C ASN A 153 -9.97 -9.94 1.55
N ASP A 154 -8.89 -10.68 1.79
CA ASP A 154 -8.91 -12.12 2.00
C ASP A 154 -8.46 -12.43 3.45
N PRO A 155 -9.32 -13.03 4.29
CA PRO A 155 -9.01 -13.27 5.71
C PRO A 155 -7.82 -14.22 5.94
N THR A 156 -7.35 -14.92 4.90
CA THR A 156 -6.21 -15.84 4.97
C THR A 156 -4.86 -15.18 4.69
N THR A 157 -4.85 -13.98 4.09
CA THR A 157 -3.60 -13.31 3.66
C THR A 157 -3.48 -11.84 4.05
N SER A 158 -4.59 -11.22 4.48
CA SER A 158 -4.65 -9.85 4.99
C SER A 158 -3.79 -9.62 6.24
N ASN A 159 -3.54 -10.68 7.03
CA ASN A 159 -2.74 -10.69 8.26
C ASN A 159 -1.23 -10.52 8.02
N ARG A 160 -0.85 -10.00 6.87
CA ARG A 160 0.53 -9.55 6.57
C ARG A 160 0.57 -8.05 6.27
N LEU A 161 -0.60 -7.40 6.24
CA LEU A 161 -0.73 -5.96 6.13
C LEU A 161 -0.57 -5.35 7.53
N TYR A 162 0.23 -4.29 7.62
CA TYR A 162 0.46 -3.51 8.82
C TYR A 162 -0.14 -2.13 8.63
N ILE A 163 -0.86 -1.63 9.62
CA ILE A 163 -1.51 -0.32 9.57
C ILE A 163 -1.28 0.38 10.90
N GLY A 164 -0.78 1.61 10.88
CA GLY A 164 -0.52 2.33 12.13
C GLY A 164 -0.30 3.82 12.01
N THR A 165 0.24 4.38 13.09
CA THR A 165 0.35 5.82 13.32
C THR A 165 1.73 6.38 13.01
N SER A 166 2.72 5.53 12.76
CA SER A 166 4.09 5.92 12.36
C SER A 166 4.76 4.82 11.54
N THR A 167 5.95 5.10 10.97
CA THR A 167 6.73 4.12 10.21
C THR A 167 7.31 2.96 11.04
N THR A 168 7.27 3.07 12.37
CA THR A 168 7.79 2.05 13.30
C THR A 168 6.72 1.49 14.23
N THR A 169 5.49 2.02 14.19
CA THR A 169 4.38 1.60 15.03
C THR A 169 3.19 1.30 14.15
N MET A 170 3.22 0.11 13.54
CA MET A 170 2.15 -0.43 12.69
C MET A 170 1.89 -1.87 13.12
N PRO A 171 0.87 -2.15 13.93
CA PRO A 171 0.47 -3.52 14.21
C PRO A 171 0.04 -4.22 12.91
N GLU A 172 0.34 -5.51 12.86
CA GLU A 172 -0.18 -6.41 11.83
C GLU A 172 -1.70 -6.59 12.00
N VAL A 173 -2.41 -6.70 10.88
CA VAL A 173 -3.83 -7.04 10.87
C VAL A 173 -4.03 -8.42 11.51
N ALA A 174 -5.01 -8.53 12.41
CA ALA A 174 -5.28 -9.79 13.09
C ALA A 174 -5.70 -10.90 12.09
N THR A 175 -5.25 -12.13 12.37
CA THR A 175 -5.59 -13.31 11.55
C THR A 175 -7.11 -13.50 11.45
N GLY A 176 -7.60 -13.79 10.24
CA GLY A 176 -9.02 -14.00 9.97
C GLY A 176 -9.83 -12.72 9.70
N GLN A 177 -9.19 -11.53 9.75
CA GLN A 177 -9.86 -10.25 9.46
C GLN A 177 -9.64 -9.83 8.01
N THR A 178 -10.58 -9.11 7.41
CA THR A 178 -10.35 -8.40 6.14
C THR A 178 -10.11 -6.92 6.40
N VAL A 179 -9.38 -6.26 5.51
CA VAL A 179 -9.19 -4.81 5.54
C VAL A 179 -9.99 -4.15 4.43
N ASP A 180 -10.93 -3.30 4.85
CA ASP A 180 -11.58 -2.33 3.97
C ASP A 180 -10.68 -1.10 3.79
N ILE A 181 -10.12 -0.96 2.58
CA ILE A 181 -9.23 0.15 2.23
C ILE A 181 -9.93 1.52 2.38
N PHE A 182 -11.25 1.62 2.22
CA PHE A 182 -11.98 2.88 2.40
C PHE A 182 -11.87 3.42 3.82
N THR A 183 -11.76 2.54 4.81
CA THR A 183 -11.66 2.91 6.24
C THR A 183 -10.22 2.92 6.73
N ALA A 184 -9.34 2.14 6.09
CA ALA A 184 -7.91 2.09 6.43
C ALA A 184 -7.11 3.32 5.96
N VAL A 185 -7.64 4.10 5.03
CA VAL A 185 -7.01 5.33 4.53
C VAL A 185 -7.55 6.55 5.29
N PRO A 186 -6.74 7.21 6.14
CA PRO A 186 -7.21 8.34 6.93
C PRO A 186 -7.50 9.58 6.06
N CYS A 187 -8.58 10.28 6.37
CA CYS A 187 -8.95 11.54 5.71
C CYS A 187 -8.04 12.69 6.17
N GLY A 188 -7.44 13.41 5.23
CA GLY A 188 -6.72 14.66 5.46
C GLY A 188 -5.37 14.52 6.17
N GLN A 189 -5.04 13.34 6.69
CA GLN A 189 -3.78 13.06 7.40
C GLN A 189 -3.05 11.87 6.77
N PRO A 190 -1.72 11.81 6.79
CA PRO A 190 -0.99 10.62 6.39
C PRO A 190 -1.25 9.45 7.35
N GLY A 191 -1.58 8.29 6.79
CA GLY A 191 -1.52 6.99 7.44
C GLY A 191 -0.28 6.23 7.00
N TYR A 192 0.16 5.30 7.83
CA TYR A 192 1.35 4.48 7.58
C TYR A 192 0.92 3.05 7.39
N GLN A 193 1.37 2.44 6.31
CA GLN A 193 1.11 1.05 6.02
C GLN A 193 2.37 0.35 5.55
N ALA A 194 2.45 -0.93 5.85
CA ALA A 194 3.46 -1.81 5.32
C ALA A 194 2.85 -3.17 4.97
N TRP A 195 3.49 -3.95 4.12
CA TRP A 195 3.03 -5.30 3.77
C TRP A 195 4.22 -6.25 3.66
N GLU A 196 4.13 -7.35 4.39
CA GLU A 196 5.05 -8.49 4.32
C GLU A 196 4.58 -9.50 3.25
N ASP A 197 5.53 -10.10 2.55
CA ASP A 197 5.28 -10.81 1.29
C ASP A 197 5.26 -12.35 1.40
N GLY A 198 5.25 -12.90 2.62
CA GLY A 198 5.15 -14.34 2.88
C GLY A 198 6.42 -15.00 3.46
N GLY A 199 7.52 -14.27 3.61
CA GLY A 199 8.80 -14.82 4.11
C GLY A 199 8.83 -15.17 5.60
N ASN A 200 7.91 -14.62 6.40
CA ASN A 200 7.90 -14.75 7.86
C ASN A 200 6.63 -15.44 8.39
N PRO A 201 6.67 -16.10 9.56
CA PRO A 201 5.47 -16.50 10.27
C PRO A 201 4.68 -15.28 10.74
N VAL A 202 3.36 -15.45 10.85
CA VAL A 202 2.44 -14.42 11.35
C VAL A 202 2.07 -14.74 12.81
N PRO A 203 2.14 -13.79 13.76
CA PRO A 203 2.49 -12.38 13.55
C PRO A 203 4.00 -12.13 13.54
N ALA A 204 4.42 -11.10 12.80
CA ALA A 204 5.80 -10.62 12.78
C ALA A 204 5.89 -9.13 13.16
N ASP A 205 7.09 -8.69 13.58
CA ASP A 205 7.36 -7.25 13.75
C ASP A 205 7.40 -6.54 12.39
N VAL A 206 6.94 -5.29 12.33
CA VAL A 206 6.86 -4.50 11.09
C VAL A 206 8.21 -4.33 10.37
N SER A 207 9.34 -4.46 11.07
CA SER A 207 10.67 -4.48 10.44
C SER A 207 10.84 -5.62 9.43
N ASN A 208 10.01 -6.66 9.50
CA ASN A 208 9.97 -7.77 8.55
C ASN A 208 9.19 -7.46 7.28
N ALA A 209 8.33 -6.43 7.28
CA ALA A 209 7.60 -6.04 6.08
C ALA A 209 8.55 -5.60 4.94
N ASP A 210 8.05 -5.67 3.71
CA ASP A 210 8.84 -5.43 2.51
C ASP A 210 8.37 -4.26 1.69
N PHE A 211 7.08 -3.95 1.69
CA PHE A 211 6.58 -2.69 1.18
C PHE A 211 6.29 -1.77 2.35
N PHE A 212 6.75 -0.53 2.26
CA PHE A 212 6.38 0.56 3.16
C PHE A 212 5.90 1.73 2.32
N TYR A 213 4.77 2.29 2.71
CA TYR A 213 4.19 3.44 2.04
C TYR A 213 3.36 4.27 3.00
N THR A 214 3.26 5.56 2.70
CA THR A 214 2.27 6.43 3.32
C THR A 214 1.05 6.51 2.42
N VAL A 215 -0.13 6.56 3.03
CA VAL A 215 -1.39 6.73 2.32
C VAL A 215 -2.18 7.87 2.94
N GLN A 216 -2.72 8.77 2.12
CA GLN A 216 -3.54 9.88 2.59
C GLN A 216 -4.83 9.94 1.79
N GLY A 217 -5.96 10.11 2.46
CA GLY A 217 -7.26 10.23 1.85
C GLY A 217 -7.71 11.67 1.71
N LYS A 218 -8.41 11.98 0.63
CA LYS A 218 -9.36 13.08 0.59
C LYS A 218 -10.76 12.50 0.76
N CYS A 219 -11.50 13.02 1.73
CA CYS A 219 -12.86 12.58 2.00
C CYS A 219 -13.83 13.69 1.68
N ASP A 220 -14.90 13.33 0.98
CA ASP A 220 -15.96 14.22 0.54
C ASP A 220 -17.26 13.41 0.41
N PHE A 221 -18.37 14.05 0.07
CA PHE A 221 -19.58 13.35 -0.31
C PHE A 221 -19.34 12.63 -1.65
N ASN A 222 -19.12 11.32 -1.61
CA ASN A 222 -18.98 10.50 -2.82
C ASN A 222 -20.34 10.28 -3.51
N GLN A 223 -20.37 9.54 -4.62
CA GLN A 223 -21.64 9.21 -5.32
C GLN A 223 -22.27 7.88 -4.87
N ARG A 224 -21.73 7.22 -3.83
CA ARG A 224 -22.27 5.97 -3.29
C ARG A 224 -23.78 6.08 -2.99
N PRO A 225 -24.64 5.19 -3.50
CA PRO A 225 -26.05 5.19 -3.14
C PRO A 225 -26.19 5.13 -1.61
N SER A 226 -27.06 5.95 -1.03
CA SER A 226 -27.43 5.78 0.38
C SER A 226 -28.30 4.54 0.49
N ASN A 227 -27.96 3.61 1.39
CA ASN A 227 -28.80 2.46 1.74
C ASN A 227 -30.02 2.87 2.57
N THR A 228 -30.67 3.97 2.23
CA THR A 228 -31.89 4.40 2.89
C THR A 228 -33.02 3.53 2.36
N VAL A 229 -33.29 2.44 3.07
CA VAL A 229 -34.48 1.64 2.84
C VAL A 229 -35.61 2.29 3.63
N LEU A 230 -36.65 2.76 2.95
CA LEU A 230 -37.92 3.10 3.60
C LEU A 230 -38.56 1.77 4.03
N THR A 231 -38.44 1.42 5.30
CA THR A 231 -39.24 0.33 5.89
C THR A 231 -40.63 0.87 6.19
N GLN A 232 -41.66 0.26 5.58
CA GLN A 232 -43.07 0.53 5.83
C GLN A 232 -43.63 -0.46 6.85
#